data_AF-A0A094ZYA9-F1
#
_entry.id   AF-A0A094ZYA9-F1
#
_cell.length_a   1.000
_cell.length_b   1.000
_cell.length_c   1.000
_cell.angle_alpha   90.00
_cell.angle_beta   90.00
_cell.angle_gamma   90.00
#
_symmetry.space_group_name_H-M   'P 1'
#
loop_
_entity.id
_entity.type
_entity.pdbx_description
1 polymer ?
#
loop_
_entity_poly.entity_id
_entity_poly.type
_entity_poly.pdbx_seq_one_letter_code
_entity_poly.pdbx_strand_id
1 'polypeptide(L)'
;IATYGKRYVNLNVGLREPIHWIFVGADGSMAIIGMDLLQHHNLIIDTRKQRLVDGHTNLSVCVTSSGCRLSSVTIKHRIDPLHQPLLDKYPRIQQTQQKLPCVTSNVTHH
;
A
#
# COMPACT_ATOMS: atom_id res chain seq x y z
N ILE A 1 -0.02 10.33 11.83
CA ILE A 1 -0.10 11.15 10.60
C ILE A 1 -1.10 12.25 10.91
N ALA A 2 -0.72 13.53 10.76
CA ALA A 2 -1.68 14.61 10.95
C ALA A 2 -2.71 14.57 9.82
N THR A 3 -3.99 14.75 10.13
CA THR A 3 -5.07 14.77 9.14
C THR A 3 -5.74 16.13 9.11
N TYR A 4 -6.13 16.57 7.92
CA TYR A 4 -6.65 17.91 7.65
C TYR A 4 -8.15 17.90 7.31
N GLY A 5 -8.83 16.78 7.57
CA GLY A 5 -10.24 16.59 7.30
C GLY A 5 -10.54 15.87 5.99
N LYS A 6 -11.83 15.79 5.66
CA LYS A 6 -12.35 15.07 4.51
C LYS A 6 -12.55 16.00 3.31
N ARG A 7 -12.26 15.52 2.11
CA ARG A 7 -12.48 16.23 0.85
C ARG A 7 -13.03 15.29 -0.20
N TYR A 8 -14.00 15.78 -0.96
CA TYR A 8 -14.48 15.09 -2.15
C TYR A 8 -13.46 15.25 -3.27
N VAL A 9 -13.06 14.15 -3.89
CA VAL A 9 -12.07 14.12 -4.97
C VAL A 9 -12.60 13.30 -6.12
N ASN A 10 -12.35 13.79 -7.33
CA ASN A 10 -12.51 13.01 -8.54
C ASN A 10 -11.15 12.40 -8.93
N LEU A 11 -11.00 11.10 -8.78
CA LEU A 11 -9.75 10.38 -8.96
C LEU A 11 -9.78 9.59 -10.28
N ASN A 12 -9.00 10.04 -11.27
CA ASN A 12 -8.75 9.27 -12.47
C ASN A 12 -7.55 8.34 -12.26
N VAL A 13 -7.80 7.02 -12.25
CA VAL A 13 -6.77 5.98 -12.10
C VAL A 13 -6.38 5.33 -13.45
N GLY A 14 -6.80 5.90 -14.58
CA GLY A 14 -6.57 5.37 -15.92
C GLY A 14 -7.54 4.28 -16.36
N LEU A 15 -8.59 4.02 -15.56
CA LEU A 15 -9.72 3.16 -15.96
C LEU A 15 -10.75 3.97 -16.75
N ARG A 16 -11.83 3.31 -17.18
CA ARG A 16 -12.85 3.90 -18.06
C ARG A 16 -13.54 5.12 -17.45
N GLU A 17 -13.90 5.05 -16.18
CA GLU A 17 -14.63 6.11 -15.48
C GLU A 17 -13.83 6.64 -14.29
N PRO A 18 -13.91 7.95 -14.00
CA PRO A 18 -13.31 8.52 -12.81
C PRO A 18 -13.97 7.99 -11.52
N ILE A 19 -13.17 7.84 -10.47
CA ILE A 19 -13.64 7.40 -9.16
C ILE A 19 -14.04 8.62 -8.32
N HIS A 20 -15.28 8.61 -7.85
CA HIS A 20 -15.82 9.65 -6.97
C HIS A 20 -15.75 9.19 -5.52
N TRP A 21 -14.87 9.81 -4.71
CA TRP A 21 -14.67 9.38 -3.33
C TRP A 21 -14.34 10.52 -2.38
N ILE A 22 -14.68 10.34 -1.10
CA ILE A 22 -14.30 11.26 -0.02
C ILE A 22 -13.00 10.78 0.60
N PHE A 23 -11.91 11.49 0.34
CA PHE A 23 -10.61 11.20 0.92
C PHE A 23 -10.38 11.99 2.20
N VAL A 24 -9.58 11.42 3.10
CA VAL A 24 -9.02 12.13 4.25
C VAL A 24 -7.68 12.74 3.82
N GLY A 25 -7.58 14.07 3.85
CA GLY A 25 -6.31 14.75 3.64
C GLY A 25 -5.39 14.47 4.81
N ALA A 26 -4.16 14.06 4.51
CA ALA A 26 -3.19 13.66 5.52
C ALA A 26 -1.80 14.22 5.19
N ASP A 27 -1.01 14.52 6.20
CA ASP A 27 0.36 14.99 6.07
C ASP A 27 1.28 13.83 5.67
N GLY A 28 1.50 13.69 4.36
CA GLY A 28 2.32 12.63 3.80
C GLY A 28 2.70 12.89 2.35
N SER A 29 3.90 12.46 1.97
CA SER A 29 4.42 12.60 0.60
C SER A 29 3.83 11.59 -0.39
N MET A 30 3.03 10.63 0.10
CA MET A 30 2.47 9.54 -0.70
C MET A 30 0.99 9.37 -0.39
N ALA A 31 0.17 9.36 -1.44
CA ALA A 31 -1.23 9.03 -1.35
C ALA A 31 -1.42 7.52 -1.11
N ILE A 32 -2.40 7.16 -0.30
CA ILE A 32 -2.75 5.78 0.03
C ILE A 32 -4.20 5.55 -0.39
N ILE A 33 -4.44 4.51 -1.18
CA ILE A 33 -5.79 4.06 -1.53
C ILE A 33 -6.22 3.00 -0.52
N GLY A 34 -7.35 3.25 0.15
CA GLY A 34 -7.91 2.33 1.13
C GLY A 34 -8.64 1.15 0.48
N MET A 35 -8.77 0.06 1.23
CA MET A 35 -9.54 -1.12 0.79
C MET A 35 -11.03 -0.84 0.65
N ASP A 36 -11.56 0.10 1.41
CA ASP A 36 -12.94 0.58 1.36
C ASP A 36 -13.30 1.12 -0.04
N LEU A 37 -12.42 1.96 -0.61
CA LEU A 37 -12.58 2.46 -1.97
C LEU A 37 -12.53 1.33 -2.99
N LEU A 38 -11.56 0.41 -2.83
CA LEU A 38 -11.42 -0.73 -3.75
C LEU A 38 -12.66 -1.62 -3.74
N GLN A 39 -13.19 -1.94 -2.56
CA GLN A 39 -14.40 -2.74 -2.42
C GLN A 39 -15.62 -2.04 -3.00
N HIS A 40 -15.78 -0.74 -2.74
CA HIS A 40 -16.94 0.02 -3.22
C HIS A 40 -17.01 0.09 -4.75
N HIS A 41 -15.85 0.22 -5.41
CA HIS A 41 -15.75 0.31 -6.87
C HIS A 41 -15.39 -1.03 -7.55
N ASN A 42 -15.45 -2.15 -6.82
CA ASN A 42 -15.11 -3.49 -7.32
C ASN A 42 -13.72 -3.54 -8.00
N LEU A 43 -12.73 -2.87 -7.41
CA LEU A 43 -11.37 -2.82 -7.90
C LEU A 43 -10.53 -3.92 -7.25
N ILE A 44 -9.78 -4.65 -8.07
CA ILE A 44 -8.95 -5.77 -7.66
C ILE A 44 -7.48 -5.40 -7.91
N ILE A 45 -6.64 -5.57 -6.89
CA ILE A 45 -5.20 -5.41 -7.02
C ILE A 45 -4.59 -6.77 -7.44
N ASP A 46 -4.05 -6.84 -8.65
CA ASP A 46 -3.23 -7.95 -9.11
C ASP A 46 -1.75 -7.61 -8.88
N THR A 47 -1.24 -8.03 -7.74
CA THR A 47 0.14 -7.77 -7.31
C THR A 47 1.17 -8.50 -8.17
N ARG A 48 0.82 -9.65 -8.74
CA ARG A 48 1.74 -10.44 -9.59
C ARG A 48 2.01 -9.72 -10.90
N LYS A 49 0.97 -9.14 -11.50
CA LYS A 49 1.09 -8.39 -12.76
C LYS A 49 1.19 -6.88 -12.56
N GLN A 50 1.31 -6.43 -11.32
CA GLN A 50 1.41 -5.02 -10.93
C GLN A 50 0.34 -4.17 -11.61
N ARG A 51 -0.93 -4.58 -11.49
CA ARG A 51 -2.04 -3.90 -12.16
C ARG A 51 -3.25 -3.75 -11.26
N LEU A 52 -3.99 -2.68 -11.49
CA LEU A 52 -5.31 -2.46 -10.93
C LEU A 52 -6.34 -2.94 -11.96
N VAL A 53 -7.23 -3.84 -11.56
CA VAL A 53 -8.25 -4.44 -12.42
C VAL A 53 -9.62 -3.97 -11.97
N ASP A 54 -10.44 -3.52 -12.91
CA ASP A 54 -11.86 -3.28 -12.70
C ASP A 54 -12.61 -4.62 -12.77
N GLY A 55 -13.25 -5.02 -11.68
CA GLY A 55 -13.99 -6.27 -11.59
C GLY A 55 -15.31 -6.29 -12.38
N HIS A 56 -15.84 -5.13 -12.80
CA HIS A 56 -17.03 -5.07 -13.65
C HIS A 56 -16.68 -5.24 -15.13
N THR A 57 -15.60 -4.57 -15.57
CA THR A 57 -15.26 -4.51 -17.00
C THR A 57 -14.07 -5.40 -17.38
N ASN A 58 -13.35 -5.97 -16.41
CA ASN A 58 -12.06 -6.64 -16.58
C ASN A 58 -10.97 -5.78 -17.26
N LEU A 59 -11.19 -4.46 -17.38
CA LEU A 59 -10.15 -3.54 -17.80
C LEU A 59 -9.09 -3.44 -16.72
N SER A 60 -7.83 -3.26 -17.13
CA SER A 60 -6.73 -3.14 -16.18
C SER A 60 -5.73 -2.08 -16.57
N VAL A 61 -5.23 -1.38 -15.57
CA VAL A 61 -4.14 -0.41 -15.69
C VAL A 61 -2.89 -0.98 -15.03
N CYS A 62 -1.77 -0.91 -15.75
CA CYS A 62 -0.47 -1.22 -15.19
C CYS A 62 -0.07 -0.13 -14.19
N VAL A 63 0.28 -0.54 -12.97
CA VAL A 63 0.76 0.34 -11.91
C VAL A 63 2.27 0.43 -12.06
N THR A 64 2.75 1.51 -12.66
CA THR A 64 4.19 1.78 -12.71
C THR A 64 4.64 2.48 -11.44
N SER A 65 5.70 1.99 -10.80
CA SER A 65 6.36 2.67 -9.69
C SER A 65 7.21 3.86 -10.20
N SER A 66 6.56 4.89 -10.73
CA SER A 66 7.27 6.10 -11.15
C SER A 66 7.67 6.92 -9.92
N GLY A 67 8.94 6.83 -9.51
CA GLY A 67 9.55 7.77 -8.56
C GLY A 67 9.13 7.68 -7.09
N CYS A 68 8.28 6.72 -6.72
CA CYS A 68 7.92 6.51 -5.32
C CYS A 68 9.14 5.98 -4.56
N ARG A 69 9.76 6.83 -3.72
CA ARG A 69 10.66 6.33 -2.67
C ARG A 69 9.81 5.47 -1.77
N LEU A 70 9.94 4.14 -1.88
CA LEU A 70 9.39 3.18 -0.94
C LEU A 70 9.93 3.53 0.44
N SER A 71 9.21 4.38 1.14
CA SER A 71 9.50 4.74 2.51
C SER A 71 9.00 3.55 3.31
N SER A 72 9.91 2.86 4.01
CA SER A 72 9.50 1.82 4.94
C SER A 72 8.47 2.42 5.89
N VAL A 73 7.23 1.97 5.83
CA VAL A 73 6.19 2.41 6.76
C VAL A 73 6.50 1.75 8.09
N THR A 74 7.26 2.43 8.94
CA THR A 74 7.46 2.00 10.31
C THR A 74 6.19 2.30 11.08
N ILE A 75 5.53 1.25 11.57
CA ILE A 75 4.39 1.40 12.47
C ILE A 75 4.91 2.02 13.77
N LYS A 76 4.73 3.33 13.92
CA LYS A 76 4.97 4.02 15.19
C LYS A 76 3.79 3.71 16.13
N HIS A 77 3.73 2.49 16.65
CA HIS A 77 2.82 2.19 17.76
C HIS A 77 3.25 3.04 18.96
N ARG A 78 2.29 3.70 19.61
CA ARG A 78 2.44 4.04 21.03
C ARG A 78 2.35 2.71 21.77
N ILE A 79 3.49 2.06 21.97
CA ILE A 79 3.56 0.76 22.63
C ILE A 79 3.13 0.97 24.07
N ASP A 80 2.06 0.30 24.48
CA ASP A 80 1.63 0.28 25.87
C ASP A 80 2.81 -0.17 26.75
N PRO A 81 3.12 0.52 27.86
CA PRO A 81 4.18 0.13 28.79
C PRO A 81 4.14 -1.36 29.19
N LEU A 82 2.94 -1.96 29.25
CA LEU A 82 2.73 -3.37 29.58
C LEU A 82 3.41 -4.33 28.60
N HIS A 83 3.57 -3.94 27.34
CA HIS A 83 4.10 -4.80 26.28
C HIS A 83 5.59 -4.54 25.95
N GLN A 84 6.21 -3.50 26.54
CA GLN A 84 7.63 -3.20 26.30
C GLN A 84 8.57 -4.37 26.67
N PRO A 85 8.43 -5.04 27.84
CA PRO A 85 9.36 -6.10 28.21
C PRO A 85 9.32 -7.31 27.25
N LEU A 86 8.16 -7.56 26.63
CA LEU A 86 8.00 -8.63 25.65
C LEU A 86 8.71 -8.29 24.33
N LEU A 87 8.67 -7.03 23.93
CA LEU A 87 9.30 -6.57 22.69
C LEU A 87 10.82 -6.46 22.84
N ASP A 88 11.30 -6.06 24.01
CA ASP A 88 12.73 -6.07 24.36
C ASP A 88 13.31 -7.49 24.32
N LYS A 89 12.50 -8.50 24.65
CA LYS A 89 12.87 -9.92 24.55
C LYS A 89 13.00 -10.40 23.10
N TYR A 90 12.30 -9.77 22.16
CA TYR A 90 12.26 -10.17 20.75
C TYR A 90 12.46 -8.97 19.80
N PRO A 91 13.65 -8.35 19.81
CA PRO A 91 13.91 -7.13 19.05
C PRO A 91 13.82 -7.32 17.52
N ARG A 92 13.97 -8.56 17.04
CA ARG A 92 13.78 -8.93 15.62
C ARG A 92 12.36 -8.69 15.12
N ILE A 93 11.35 -8.68 15.99
CA ILE A 93 9.94 -8.47 15.62
C ILE A 93 9.70 -7.01 15.21
N GLN A 94 10.41 -6.08 15.84
CA GLN A 94 10.33 -4.65 15.53
C GLN A 94 11.22 -4.24 14.35
N GLN A 95 12.11 -5.12 13.93
CA GLN A 95 13.07 -4.85 12.87
C GLN A 95 12.37 -4.98 11.50
N THR A 96 12.17 -3.85 10.82
CA THR A 96 11.71 -3.86 9.43
C THR A 96 12.79 -4.55 8.58
N GLN A 97 12.47 -5.68 7.95
CA GLN A 97 13.42 -6.34 7.06
C GLN A 97 13.78 -5.38 5.92
N GLN A 98 15.06 -5.04 5.83
CA GLN A 98 15.60 -4.35 4.67
C GLN A 98 15.35 -5.21 3.43
N LYS A 99 14.98 -4.56 2.32
CA LYS A 99 14.78 -5.19 1.01
C LYS A 99 15.96 -6.11 0.70
N LEU A 100 15.75 -7.42 0.81
CA LEU A 100 16.71 -8.38 0.27
C LEU A 100 16.80 -8.12 -1.24
N PRO A 101 18.00 -7.99 -1.83
CA PRO A 101 18.14 -7.99 -3.28
C PRO A 101 17.50 -9.27 -3.83
N CYS A 102 16.93 -9.17 -5.04
CA CYS A 102 16.32 -10.33 -5.67
C CYS A 102 17.37 -11.44 -5.76
N VAL A 103 17.13 -12.55 -5.06
CA VAL A 103 17.95 -13.74 -5.23
C VAL A 103 17.55 -14.34 -6.57
N THR A 104 18.34 -14.07 -7.61
CA THR A 104 18.35 -14.90 -8.83
C THR A 104 19.02 -16.22 -8.47
N SER A 105 18.25 -17.18 -7.97
CA SER A 105 18.71 -18.56 -7.92
C SER A 105 18.54 -19.17 -9.31
N ASN A 106 19.66 -19.31 -10.04
CA ASN A 106 19.73 -20.10 -11.26
C ASN A 106 19.75 -21.59 -10.87
N VAL A 107 18.58 -22.17 -10.62
CA VAL A 107 18.44 -23.62 -10.43
C VAL A 107 17.99 -24.23 -11.76
N THR A 108 18.92 -24.90 -12.44
CA THR A 108 18.60 -25.79 -13.57
C THR A 108 18.19 -27.15 -12.99
N HIS A 109 16.96 -27.58 -13.24
CA HIS A 109 16.55 -28.96 -12.93
C HIS A 109 17.06 -29.86 -14.05
N HIS A 110 17.89 -30.85 -13.71
CA HIS A 110 18.27 -31.94 -14.61
C HIS A 110 17.21 -33.05 -14.58
#